data_AF-A0A651HN36-F1
#
_entry.id   AF-A0A651HN36-F1
#
_cell.length_a   1.000
_cell.length_b   1.000
_cell.length_c   1.000
_cell.angle_alpha   90.00
_cell.angle_beta   90.00
_cell.angle_gamma   90.00
#
_symmetry.space_group_name_H-M   'P 1'
#
loop_
_entity.id
_entity.type
_entity.pdbx_description
1 polymer ?
#
loop_
_entity_poly.entity_id
_entity_poly.type
_entity_poly.pdbx_seq_one_letter_code
_entity_poly.pdbx_strand_id
1 'polypeptide(L)'
;MLDRGGKVFKQSAPVIKLPEEATEEDHLRLLGLLNSSTACFWMKQVFHGKGQGGVGQESRAEWEEFIEHDGTKLQQFPIPATTPLERPQTLDTLAQELSATLPAAVVDAAPPTRERLQAAREQVRSLRARMVALQEELDWECYHHYGLLEHPMALPTDALPELHRGERAFEIALARDMAAGKVRSTWFERHGSTPVTELPAHWPDRYREAVEARIALIRSDRKIRLLERPEYKRRWNWDDWDTLEQDALRTWLLDRLEALPCWQEPELQTVGRLADHLRTDAEAMEAARLYVGRLDVDLPDLVGTLVKDETVPFAAPYRFKASGMRKRRAWERTWELQRLEDEVEARTALPPEDPQHLSPAQAEALRKEHKLDRIPVPPKYVKGDFRSGAAYSLRGKLDVPKERFIGYPDTRIGADGTAVVGWAGWDHLMRARALAGHLQRRKDEGADARELTPLLVGLAELVPWLQQWHNEMDPVWGERMGDFFRAYVDTETQALGLTRDDLHRWTP
;
A
#
# COMPACT_ATOMS: atom_id res chain seq x y z
N MET A 1 -1.32 6.63 18.25
CA MET A 1 -0.30 5.58 18.05
C MET A 1 1.00 6.11 18.61
N LEU A 2 1.71 5.32 19.43
CA LEU A 2 3.07 5.66 19.84
C LEU A 2 4.02 5.19 18.74
N ASP A 3 4.82 6.11 18.18
CA ASP A 3 5.88 5.73 17.27
C ASP A 3 7.20 5.60 18.03
N ARG A 4 7.83 4.44 17.90
CA ARG A 4 9.14 4.14 18.48
C ARG A 4 10.26 4.15 17.43
N GLY A 5 9.93 4.39 16.15
CA GLY A 5 10.83 4.17 15.01
C GLY A 5 11.22 5.42 14.22
N GLY A 6 10.83 6.63 14.65
CA GLY A 6 11.18 7.87 13.95
C GLY A 6 10.55 8.00 12.57
N LYS A 7 9.29 7.56 12.41
CA LYS A 7 8.60 7.54 11.13
C LYS A 7 8.28 8.94 10.60
N VAL A 8 8.32 9.09 9.28
CA VAL A 8 7.89 10.32 8.58
C VAL A 8 6.38 10.28 8.40
N PHE A 9 5.67 11.22 9.04
CA PHE A 9 4.23 11.34 8.94
C PHE A 9 3.82 12.19 7.73
N LYS A 10 2.70 11.84 7.08
CA LYS A 10 2.09 12.68 6.04
C LYS A 10 1.59 13.99 6.68
N GLN A 11 1.60 15.08 5.91
CA GLN A 11 1.12 16.43 6.32
C GLN A 11 -0.31 16.49 6.90
N SER A 12 -1.11 15.43 6.76
CA SER A 12 -2.47 15.32 7.26
C SER A 12 -2.60 14.56 8.58
N ALA A 13 -1.50 14.11 9.19
CA ALA A 13 -1.48 13.40 10.46
C ALA A 13 -0.81 14.29 11.53
N PRO A 14 -1.58 14.90 12.45
CA PRO A 14 -1.01 15.66 13.56
C PRO A 14 -0.10 14.79 14.42
N VAL A 15 1.02 15.36 14.85
CA VAL A 15 2.00 14.69 15.72
C VAL A 15 2.11 15.46 17.02
N ILE A 16 2.04 14.76 18.15
CA ILE A 16 2.37 15.31 19.46
C ILE A 16 3.77 14.84 19.80
N LYS A 17 4.71 15.79 19.94
CA LYS A 17 6.06 15.52 20.41
C LYS A 17 6.17 16.01 21.85
N LEU A 18 6.41 15.09 22.77
CA LEU A 18 6.71 15.45 24.15
C LEU A 18 8.18 15.92 24.28
N PRO A 19 8.53 16.65 25.35
CA PRO A 19 9.91 17.02 25.66
C PRO A 19 10.86 15.81 25.72
N GLU A 20 12.16 16.04 25.58
CA GLU A 20 13.17 14.96 25.53
C GLU A 20 13.23 14.15 26.83
N GLU A 21 12.91 14.79 27.96
CA GLU A 21 12.81 14.20 29.28
C GLU A 21 11.54 13.35 29.50
N ALA A 22 10.59 13.38 28.57
CA ALA A 22 9.34 12.62 28.70
C ALA A 22 9.59 11.12 28.56
N THR A 23 9.05 10.36 29.50
CA THR A 23 9.16 8.90 29.51
C THR A 23 8.15 8.25 28.56
N GLU A 24 8.33 6.96 28.28
CA GLU A 24 7.33 6.18 27.56
C GLU A 24 5.97 6.16 28.28
N GLU A 25 5.97 6.16 29.62
CA GLU A 25 4.74 6.23 30.41
C GLU A 25 3.99 7.55 30.18
N ASP A 26 4.68 8.67 30.04
CA ASP A 26 4.06 9.98 29.77
C ASP A 26 3.32 9.96 28.42
N HIS A 27 3.91 9.31 27.42
CA HIS A 27 3.27 9.11 26.12
C HIS A 27 2.03 8.22 26.24
N LEU A 28 2.12 7.12 27.00
CA LEU A 28 1.00 6.18 27.18
C LEU A 28 -0.15 6.79 27.98
N ARG A 29 0.13 7.62 28.99
CA ARG A 29 -0.87 8.40 29.73
C ARG A 29 -1.67 9.30 28.79
N LEU A 30 -0.96 10.06 27.95
CA LEU A 30 -1.61 10.96 26.99
C LEU A 30 -2.40 10.17 25.94
N LEU A 31 -1.86 9.05 25.45
CA LEU A 31 -2.57 8.17 24.53
C LEU A 31 -3.85 7.60 25.15
N GLY A 32 -3.84 7.22 26.43
CA GLY A 32 -5.03 6.77 27.14
C GLY A 32 -6.15 7.81 27.10
N LEU A 33 -5.81 9.05 27.45
CA LEU A 33 -6.78 10.16 27.41
C LEU A 33 -7.30 10.41 26.00
N LEU A 34 -6.41 10.53 25.01
CA LEU A 34 -6.78 10.88 23.63
C LEU A 34 -7.56 9.77 22.90
N ASN A 35 -7.44 8.52 23.35
CA ASN A 35 -8.24 7.40 22.83
C ASN A 35 -9.55 7.18 23.59
N SER A 36 -9.90 8.04 24.55
CA SER A 36 -11.16 7.92 25.31
C SER A 36 -12.36 8.52 24.58
N SER A 37 -13.55 8.05 24.94
CA SER A 37 -14.82 8.61 24.48
C SER A 37 -15.03 10.06 24.94
N THR A 38 -14.48 10.45 26.09
CA THR A 38 -14.45 11.86 26.55
C THR A 38 -13.65 12.74 25.59
N ALA A 39 -12.47 12.26 25.16
CA ALA A 39 -11.67 13.00 24.18
C ALA A 39 -12.34 13.07 22.82
N CYS A 40 -12.95 11.97 22.35
CA CYS A 40 -13.72 11.98 21.13
C CYS A 40 -14.84 13.01 21.19
N PHE A 41 -15.64 13.02 22.26
CA PHE A 41 -16.68 14.01 22.49
C PHE A 41 -16.16 15.43 22.42
N TRP A 42 -15.10 15.75 23.18
CA TRP A 42 -14.51 17.08 23.20
C TRP A 42 -14.03 17.51 21.81
N MET A 43 -13.34 16.62 21.09
CA MET A 43 -12.85 16.91 19.74
C MET A 43 -14.02 17.22 18.79
N LYS A 44 -15.14 16.49 18.88
CA LYS A 44 -16.34 16.78 18.07
C LYS A 44 -16.96 18.14 18.38
N GLN A 45 -16.78 18.67 19.59
CA GLN A 45 -17.30 20.01 19.94
C GLN A 45 -16.37 21.14 19.48
N VAL A 46 -15.06 20.89 19.43
CA VAL A 46 -14.05 21.93 19.23
C VAL A 46 -13.52 21.97 17.80
N PHE A 47 -13.36 20.82 17.16
CA PHE A 47 -12.81 20.70 15.82
C PHE A 47 -13.85 20.96 14.73
N HIS A 48 -13.37 21.29 13.53
CA HIS A 48 -14.24 21.57 12.40
C HIS A 48 -14.72 20.28 11.75
N GLY A 49 -16.04 20.16 11.57
CA GLY A 49 -16.66 19.09 10.80
C GLY A 49 -16.42 19.29 9.30
N LYS A 50 -15.78 18.33 8.64
CA LYS A 50 -15.62 18.31 7.17
C LYS A 50 -16.87 17.80 6.45
N GLY A 51 -17.99 17.68 7.16
CA GLY A 51 -19.24 17.11 6.67
C GLY A 51 -19.20 15.58 6.58
N GLN A 52 -20.23 15.03 5.95
CA GLN A 52 -20.39 13.58 5.72
C GLN A 52 -19.98 13.27 4.27
N GLY A 53 -19.00 12.39 4.06
CA GLY A 53 -18.46 12.07 2.74
C GLY A 53 -19.35 11.13 1.90
N GLY A 54 -19.70 11.53 0.69
CA GLY A 54 -20.38 10.71 -0.34
C GLY A 54 -21.38 11.50 -1.20
N VAL A 55 -21.42 11.21 -2.51
CA VAL A 55 -22.45 11.74 -3.43
C VAL A 55 -23.76 10.96 -3.20
N GLY A 56 -24.84 11.66 -2.83
CA GLY A 56 -26.17 11.08 -2.57
C GLY A 56 -26.65 11.32 -1.13
N GLN A 57 -27.19 12.53 -0.90
CA GLN A 57 -27.74 12.97 0.38
C GLN A 57 -29.17 12.49 0.54
N GLU A 58 -29.41 11.47 1.36
CA GLU A 58 -30.70 11.27 2.05
C GLU A 58 -30.51 10.21 3.16
N SER A 59 -30.46 10.67 4.41
CA SER A 59 -30.41 9.90 5.68
C SER A 59 -29.14 9.07 6.00
N ARG A 60 -28.16 9.69 6.67
CA ARG A 60 -27.03 9.01 7.31
C ARG A 60 -26.80 9.55 8.74
N ALA A 61 -26.33 8.69 9.63
CA ALA A 61 -26.32 8.97 11.08
C ALA A 61 -25.15 9.90 11.50
N GLU A 62 -25.32 10.68 12.57
CA GLU A 62 -24.35 11.70 13.05
C GLU A 62 -22.96 11.12 13.34
N TRP A 63 -22.87 9.83 13.66
CA TRP A 63 -21.58 9.19 13.87
C TRP A 63 -20.75 9.07 12.58
N GLU A 64 -21.29 9.36 11.39
CA GLU A 64 -20.60 9.31 10.09
C GLU A 64 -19.84 10.60 9.70
N GLU A 65 -19.86 11.65 10.53
CA GLU A 65 -19.18 12.91 10.24
C GLU A 65 -17.65 12.78 10.24
N PHE A 66 -17.00 13.32 9.22
CA PHE A 66 -15.54 13.42 9.15
C PHE A 66 -15.08 14.67 9.89
N ILE A 67 -14.09 14.54 10.78
CA ILE A 67 -13.58 15.64 11.58
C ILE A 67 -12.16 15.98 11.14
N GLU A 68 -11.86 17.27 11.03
CA GLU A 68 -10.50 17.75 10.87
C GLU A 68 -9.80 17.83 12.23
N HIS A 69 -8.82 16.96 12.46
CA HIS A 69 -7.99 17.05 13.65
C HIS A 69 -7.03 18.24 13.55
N ASP A 70 -7.30 19.27 14.35
CA ASP A 70 -6.59 20.54 14.37
C ASP A 70 -5.57 20.57 15.52
N GLY A 71 -4.28 20.63 15.18
CA GLY A 71 -3.19 20.62 16.15
C GLY A 71 -3.15 21.86 17.05
N THR A 72 -3.58 23.04 16.57
CA THR A 72 -3.65 24.27 17.37
C THR A 72 -4.76 24.18 18.39
N LYS A 73 -5.94 23.72 17.98
CA LYS A 73 -7.06 23.53 18.90
C LYS A 73 -6.77 22.42 19.91
N LEU A 74 -6.07 21.36 19.52
CA LEU A 74 -5.71 20.26 20.41
C LEU A 74 -4.90 20.71 21.64
N GLN A 75 -4.16 21.83 21.56
CA GLN A 75 -3.46 22.41 22.72
C GLN A 75 -4.41 22.82 23.86
N GLN A 76 -5.70 23.01 23.57
CA GLN A 76 -6.74 23.35 24.54
C GLN A 76 -7.38 22.11 25.18
N PHE A 77 -6.95 20.90 24.81
CA PHE A 77 -7.50 19.67 25.35
C PHE A 77 -7.25 19.58 26.86
N PRO A 78 -8.29 19.43 27.70
CA PRO A 78 -8.11 19.40 29.15
C PRO A 78 -7.46 18.09 29.59
N ILE A 79 -6.33 18.21 30.30
CA ILE A 79 -5.65 17.07 30.93
C ILE A 79 -6.07 17.02 32.41
N PRO A 80 -6.68 15.91 32.89
CA PRO A 80 -7.08 15.78 34.29
C PRO A 80 -5.87 15.62 35.21
N ALA A 81 -6.04 15.92 36.50
CA ALA A 81 -4.96 15.85 37.49
C ALA A 81 -4.41 14.43 37.69
N THR A 82 -5.24 13.42 37.46
CA THR A 82 -4.87 12.01 37.46
C THR A 82 -5.20 11.40 36.10
N THR A 83 -4.35 10.49 35.62
CA THR A 83 -4.44 9.92 34.28
C THR A 83 -4.30 8.40 34.30
N PRO A 84 -4.98 7.68 33.39
CA PRO A 84 -4.84 6.23 33.27
C PRO A 84 -3.44 5.88 32.76
N LEU A 85 -2.85 4.79 33.26
CA LEU A 85 -1.55 4.27 32.79
C LEU A 85 -1.60 2.77 32.47
N GLU A 86 -2.12 1.95 33.40
CA GLU A 86 -2.13 0.49 33.28
C GLU A 86 -2.89 -0.01 32.04
N ARG A 87 -4.09 0.52 31.78
CA ARG A 87 -4.91 0.13 30.61
C ARG A 87 -4.27 0.57 29.28
N PRO A 88 -3.81 1.84 29.12
CA PRO A 88 -3.07 2.25 27.93
C PRO A 88 -1.81 1.41 27.66
N GLN A 89 -1.03 1.08 28.70
CA GLN A 89 0.12 0.18 28.59
C GLN A 89 -0.30 -1.19 28.06
N THR A 90 -1.32 -1.80 28.66
CA THR A 90 -1.82 -3.11 28.23
C THR A 90 -2.37 -3.08 26.80
N LEU A 91 -3.11 -2.03 26.44
CA LEU A 91 -3.63 -1.84 25.08
C LEU A 91 -2.50 -1.71 24.05
N ASP A 92 -1.41 -1.02 24.37
CA ASP A 92 -0.25 -0.90 23.48
C ASP A 92 0.44 -2.25 23.29
N THR A 93 0.67 -3.02 24.36
CA THR A 93 1.21 -4.39 24.27
C THR A 93 0.34 -5.28 23.38
N LEU A 94 -0.98 -5.29 23.61
CA LEU A 94 -1.90 -6.09 22.80
C LEU A 94 -1.96 -5.63 21.34
N ALA A 95 -1.80 -4.33 21.06
CA ALA A 95 -1.76 -3.82 19.70
C ALA A 95 -0.49 -4.28 18.95
N GLN A 96 0.65 -4.37 19.64
CA GLN A 96 1.89 -4.92 19.09
C GLN A 96 1.77 -6.42 18.83
N GLU A 97 1.25 -7.17 19.80
CA GLU A 97 0.96 -8.62 19.66
C GLU A 97 0.00 -8.88 18.50
N LEU A 98 -1.09 -8.10 18.40
CA LEU A 98 -2.04 -8.18 17.29
C LEU A 98 -1.32 -7.98 15.96
N SER A 99 -0.50 -6.94 15.83
CA SER A 99 0.23 -6.64 14.59
C SER A 99 1.18 -7.77 14.18
N ALA A 100 1.84 -8.41 15.15
CA ALA A 100 2.74 -9.55 14.92
C ALA A 100 2.00 -10.86 14.60
N THR A 101 0.69 -10.93 14.89
CA THR A 101 -0.15 -12.12 14.68
C THR A 101 -1.05 -11.99 13.44
N LEU A 102 -1.04 -10.85 12.74
CA LEU A 102 -1.78 -10.69 11.49
C LEU A 102 -1.19 -11.58 10.37
N PRO A 103 -1.99 -12.02 9.38
CA PRO A 103 -1.55 -12.95 8.35
C PRO A 103 -0.22 -12.57 7.69
N ALA A 104 -0.05 -11.30 7.29
CA ALA A 104 1.18 -10.81 6.67
C ALA A 104 2.42 -11.06 7.55
N ALA A 105 2.38 -10.67 8.84
CA ALA A 105 3.49 -10.89 9.76
C ALA A 105 3.77 -12.39 10.00
N VAL A 106 2.72 -13.21 10.02
CA VAL A 106 2.83 -14.67 10.24
C VAL A 106 3.51 -15.37 9.07
N VAL A 107 3.19 -14.97 7.82
CA VAL A 107 3.77 -15.54 6.61
C VAL A 107 5.15 -14.97 6.27
N ASP A 108 5.45 -13.74 6.69
CA ASP A 108 6.78 -13.14 6.60
C ASP A 108 7.77 -13.84 7.55
N ALA A 109 7.31 -14.21 8.75
CA ALA A 109 8.15 -14.86 9.75
C ALA A 109 8.47 -16.32 9.42
N ALA A 110 7.58 -17.04 8.73
CA ALA A 110 7.82 -18.40 8.24
C ALA A 110 6.80 -18.78 7.16
N PRO A 111 7.09 -19.81 6.33
CA PRO A 111 6.19 -20.28 5.29
C PRO A 111 4.75 -20.55 5.78
N PRO A 112 3.73 -20.20 4.98
CA PRO A 112 2.34 -20.36 5.37
C PRO A 112 1.96 -21.84 5.49
N THR A 113 1.24 -22.16 6.56
CA THR A 113 0.57 -23.45 6.77
C THR A 113 -0.83 -23.21 7.31
N ARG A 114 -1.75 -24.17 7.09
CA ARG A 114 -3.12 -24.08 7.60
C ARG A 114 -3.14 -23.95 9.13
N GLU A 115 -2.29 -24.71 9.80
CA GLU A 115 -2.19 -24.76 11.26
C GLU A 115 -1.74 -23.40 11.82
N ARG A 116 -0.71 -22.78 11.21
CA ARG A 116 -0.22 -21.46 11.65
C ARG A 116 -1.26 -20.37 11.44
N LEU A 117 -1.90 -20.32 10.27
CA LEU A 117 -2.92 -19.32 9.98
C LEU A 117 -4.16 -19.50 10.87
N GLN A 118 -4.58 -20.73 11.15
CA GLN A 118 -5.69 -21.00 12.06
C GLN A 118 -5.36 -20.60 13.51
N ALA A 119 -4.17 -20.94 14.01
CA ALA A 119 -3.73 -20.53 15.35
C ALA A 119 -3.67 -19.00 15.46
N ALA A 120 -3.13 -18.33 14.44
CA ALA A 120 -3.10 -16.88 14.36
C ALA A 120 -4.51 -16.28 14.33
N ARG A 121 -5.46 -16.88 13.59
CA ARG A 121 -6.87 -16.45 13.54
C ARG A 121 -7.52 -16.48 14.92
N GLU A 122 -7.30 -17.54 15.67
CA GLU A 122 -7.83 -17.71 17.04
C GLU A 122 -7.22 -16.70 18.00
N GLN A 123 -5.89 -16.53 17.97
CA GLN A 123 -5.19 -15.55 18.80
C GLN A 123 -5.62 -14.12 18.46
N VAL A 124 -5.74 -13.76 17.18
CA VAL A 124 -6.23 -12.44 16.75
C VAL A 124 -7.66 -12.18 17.23
N ARG A 125 -8.54 -13.18 17.22
CA ARG A 125 -9.91 -13.05 17.78
C ARG A 125 -9.87 -12.73 19.28
N SER A 126 -9.07 -13.46 20.06
CA SER A 126 -8.91 -13.22 21.50
C SER A 126 -8.30 -11.85 21.79
N LEU A 127 -7.18 -11.50 21.13
CA LEU A 127 -6.51 -10.19 21.29
C LEU A 127 -7.47 -9.04 21.02
N ARG A 128 -8.22 -9.13 19.91
CA ARG A 128 -9.24 -8.14 19.53
C ARG A 128 -10.32 -7.99 20.59
N ALA A 129 -10.84 -9.10 21.13
CA ALA A 129 -11.88 -9.06 22.17
C ALA A 129 -11.37 -8.48 23.50
N ARG A 130 -10.12 -8.79 23.89
CA ARG A 130 -9.46 -8.20 25.07
C ARG A 130 -9.22 -6.70 24.90
N MET A 131 -8.80 -6.25 23.72
CA MET A 131 -8.64 -4.83 23.42
C MET A 131 -9.97 -4.06 23.48
N VAL A 132 -11.07 -4.66 23.01
CA VAL A 132 -12.42 -4.09 23.14
C VAL A 132 -12.81 -3.92 24.60
N ALA A 133 -12.59 -4.95 25.43
CA ALA A 133 -12.84 -4.90 26.87
C ALA A 133 -12.06 -3.78 27.56
N LEU A 134 -10.75 -3.73 27.34
CA LEU A 134 -9.86 -2.72 27.92
C LEU A 134 -10.23 -1.29 27.51
N GLN A 135 -10.62 -1.09 26.25
CA GLN A 135 -11.05 0.22 25.78
C GLN A 135 -12.37 0.67 26.43
N GLU A 136 -13.30 -0.27 26.66
CA GLU A 136 -14.53 0.04 27.39
C GLU A 136 -14.18 0.48 28.82
N GLU A 137 -13.32 -0.26 29.52
CA GLU A 137 -12.90 0.13 30.87
C GLU A 137 -12.10 1.44 30.92
N LEU A 138 -11.28 1.72 29.89
CA LEU A 138 -10.55 2.97 29.75
C LEU A 138 -11.50 4.18 29.64
N ASP A 139 -12.64 4.03 28.96
CA ASP A 139 -13.64 5.08 28.88
C ASP A 139 -14.26 5.35 30.26
N TRP A 140 -14.67 4.30 30.97
CA TRP A 140 -15.24 4.42 32.33
C TRP A 140 -14.23 4.97 33.35
N GLU A 141 -12.95 4.61 33.23
CA GLU A 141 -11.86 5.17 34.02
C GLU A 141 -11.68 6.68 33.72
N CYS A 142 -11.68 7.05 32.44
CA CYS A 142 -11.62 8.46 32.04
C CYS A 142 -12.80 9.27 32.59
N TYR A 143 -14.02 8.72 32.60
CA TYR A 143 -15.18 9.43 33.17
C TYR A 143 -14.96 9.80 34.64
N HIS A 144 -14.31 8.93 35.41
CA HIS A 144 -13.93 9.24 36.79
C HIS A 144 -12.83 10.31 36.88
N HIS A 145 -11.75 10.19 36.09
CA HIS A 145 -10.66 11.18 36.07
C HIS A 145 -11.12 12.59 35.69
N TYR A 146 -12.13 12.72 34.84
CA TYR A 146 -12.73 13.99 34.46
C TYR A 146 -13.83 14.48 35.43
N GLY A 147 -14.08 13.77 36.54
CA GLY A 147 -15.08 14.15 37.54
C GLY A 147 -16.52 14.00 37.05
N LEU A 148 -16.77 13.16 36.04
CA LEU A 148 -18.11 12.83 35.55
C LEU A 148 -18.77 11.73 36.39
N LEU A 149 -17.97 10.97 37.14
CA LEU A 149 -18.41 9.94 38.07
C LEU A 149 -17.79 10.20 39.45
N GLU A 150 -18.62 10.17 40.49
CA GLU A 150 -18.18 10.33 41.89
C GLU A 150 -17.33 9.14 42.36
N HIS A 151 -17.62 7.95 41.85
CA HIS A 151 -16.92 6.71 42.20
C HIS A 151 -16.42 5.98 40.95
N PRO A 152 -15.24 5.32 41.02
CA PRO A 152 -14.72 4.56 39.91
C PRO A 152 -15.64 3.38 39.58
N MET A 153 -15.96 3.22 38.31
CA MET A 153 -16.77 2.11 37.81
C MET A 153 -16.00 1.12 36.94
N ALA A 154 -14.77 1.47 36.55
CA ALA A 154 -13.91 0.58 35.81
C ALA A 154 -13.45 -0.60 36.68
N LEU A 155 -13.50 -1.81 36.14
CA LEU A 155 -13.03 -3.01 36.82
C LEU A 155 -11.54 -3.24 36.57
N PRO A 156 -10.80 -3.87 37.51
CA PRO A 156 -9.40 -4.21 37.34
C PRO A 156 -9.12 -5.01 36.04
N THR A 157 -7.96 -4.79 35.43
CA THR A 157 -7.58 -5.38 34.14
C THR A 157 -7.60 -6.91 34.11
N ASP A 158 -7.26 -7.55 35.23
CA ASP A 158 -7.24 -9.01 35.41
C ASP A 158 -8.63 -9.64 35.61
N ALA A 159 -9.65 -8.82 35.84
CA ALA A 159 -11.03 -9.26 36.07
C ALA A 159 -11.93 -9.14 34.83
N LEU A 160 -11.38 -8.76 33.67
CA LEU A 160 -12.17 -8.48 32.47
C LEU A 160 -12.40 -9.75 31.64
N PRO A 161 -13.64 -10.05 31.23
CA PRO A 161 -13.89 -11.04 30.19
C PRO A 161 -13.47 -10.50 28.82
N GLU A 162 -13.35 -11.41 27.85
CA GLU A 162 -13.32 -11.04 26.44
C GLU A 162 -14.68 -10.44 26.03
N LEU A 163 -14.66 -9.32 25.30
CA LEU A 163 -15.88 -8.69 24.78
C LEU A 163 -15.99 -8.83 23.27
N HIS A 164 -17.10 -9.36 22.80
CA HIS A 164 -17.45 -9.37 21.38
C HIS A 164 -18.17 -8.08 20.98
N ARG A 165 -18.17 -7.77 19.67
CA ARG A 165 -18.92 -6.63 19.14
C ARG A 165 -20.41 -6.82 19.41
N GLY A 166 -21.07 -5.79 19.95
CA GLY A 166 -22.48 -5.84 20.35
C GLY A 166 -22.67 -6.04 21.85
N GLU A 167 -21.61 -6.42 22.58
CA GLU A 167 -21.71 -6.74 24.00
C GLU A 167 -21.25 -5.59 24.93
N ARG A 168 -20.85 -4.43 24.40
CA ARG A 168 -20.50 -3.28 25.25
C ARG A 168 -21.76 -2.67 25.88
N ALA A 169 -21.60 -1.99 27.02
CA ALA A 169 -22.71 -1.45 27.79
C ALA A 169 -23.65 -0.56 26.95
N PHE A 170 -23.10 0.36 26.14
CA PHE A 170 -23.93 1.19 25.26
C PHE A 170 -24.59 0.41 24.12
N GLU A 171 -23.94 -0.63 23.59
CA GLU A 171 -24.51 -1.47 22.53
C GLU A 171 -25.71 -2.24 23.08
N ILE A 172 -25.60 -2.79 24.28
CA ILE A 172 -26.73 -3.47 24.95
C ILE A 172 -27.85 -2.47 25.26
N ALA A 173 -27.52 -1.27 25.76
CA ALA A 173 -28.51 -0.23 26.00
C ALA A 173 -29.25 0.18 24.71
N LEU A 174 -28.49 0.37 23.62
CA LEU A 174 -29.02 0.69 22.30
C LEU A 174 -29.90 -0.44 21.75
N ALA A 175 -29.46 -1.69 21.84
CA ALA A 175 -30.22 -2.86 21.40
C ALA A 175 -31.55 -2.99 22.19
N ARG A 176 -31.51 -2.79 23.51
CA ARG A 176 -32.73 -2.78 24.36
C ARG A 176 -33.70 -1.66 23.94
N ASP A 177 -33.21 -0.46 23.64
CA ASP A 177 -34.06 0.65 23.19
C ASP A 177 -34.59 0.46 21.75
N MET A 178 -33.83 -0.17 20.87
CA MET A 178 -34.28 -0.58 19.53
C MET A 178 -35.39 -1.64 19.62
N ALA A 179 -35.22 -2.67 20.46
CA ALA A 179 -36.23 -3.71 20.68
C ALA A 179 -37.53 -3.13 21.28
N ALA A 180 -37.41 -2.09 22.12
CA ALA A 180 -38.55 -1.36 22.66
C ALA A 180 -39.15 -0.31 21.69
N GLY A 181 -38.64 -0.18 20.46
CA GLY A 181 -39.12 0.76 19.46
C GLY A 181 -38.83 2.25 19.76
N LYS A 182 -37.95 2.55 20.71
CA LYS A 182 -37.64 3.93 21.13
C LYS A 182 -36.66 4.64 20.20
N VAL A 183 -35.81 3.88 19.52
CA VAL A 183 -34.78 4.41 18.63
C VAL A 183 -34.63 3.50 17.40
N ARG A 184 -34.25 4.10 16.27
CA ARG A 184 -33.82 3.38 15.07
C ARG A 184 -32.34 3.66 14.87
N SER A 185 -31.54 2.62 14.64
CA SER A 185 -30.10 2.74 14.42
C SER A 185 -29.62 1.71 13.40
N THR A 186 -28.64 2.10 12.59
CA THR A 186 -27.93 1.24 11.64
C THR A 186 -26.59 0.75 12.18
N TRP A 187 -26.28 1.02 13.46
CA TRP A 187 -25.00 0.68 14.11
C TRP A 187 -24.61 -0.79 13.90
N PHE A 188 -25.49 -1.71 14.26
CA PHE A 188 -25.23 -3.15 14.22
C PHE A 188 -25.00 -3.66 12.80
N GLU A 189 -25.88 -3.29 11.86
CA GLU A 189 -25.78 -3.65 10.44
C GLU A 189 -24.47 -3.14 9.82
N ARG A 190 -24.14 -1.86 10.05
CA ARG A 190 -22.93 -1.22 9.48
C ARG A 190 -21.63 -1.82 10.01
N HIS A 191 -21.62 -2.34 11.23
CA HIS A 191 -20.40 -2.85 11.87
C HIS A 191 -20.36 -4.38 11.95
N GLY A 192 -21.34 -5.08 11.36
CA GLY A 192 -21.44 -6.54 11.39
C GLY A 192 -21.47 -7.09 12.82
N SER A 193 -22.17 -6.40 13.73
CA SER A 193 -22.37 -6.83 15.11
C SER A 193 -23.81 -7.28 15.34
N THR A 194 -24.00 -8.23 16.26
CA THR A 194 -25.35 -8.73 16.59
C THR A 194 -25.93 -7.88 17.73
N PRO A 195 -27.17 -7.37 17.63
CA PRO A 195 -27.83 -6.70 18.74
C PRO A 195 -28.04 -7.68 19.91
N VAL A 196 -27.46 -7.38 21.07
CA VAL A 196 -27.60 -8.19 22.28
C VAL A 196 -28.45 -7.43 23.31
N THR A 197 -29.58 -8.01 23.73
CA THR A 197 -30.49 -7.37 24.70
C THR A 197 -30.35 -7.92 26.12
N GLU A 198 -29.86 -9.15 26.25
CA GLU A 198 -29.61 -9.84 27.51
C GLU A 198 -28.11 -9.85 27.82
N LEU A 199 -27.74 -9.77 29.11
CA LEU A 199 -26.32 -9.81 29.46
C LEU A 199 -25.75 -11.21 29.15
N PRO A 200 -24.61 -11.32 28.44
CA PRO A 200 -24.04 -12.62 28.08
C PRO A 200 -23.80 -13.55 29.28
N ALA A 201 -24.18 -14.83 29.10
CA ALA A 201 -24.06 -15.85 30.14
C ALA A 201 -22.60 -16.22 30.47
N HIS A 202 -21.68 -16.04 29.51
CA HIS A 202 -20.26 -16.38 29.67
C HIS A 202 -19.49 -15.37 30.52
N TRP A 203 -20.06 -14.19 30.81
CA TRP A 203 -19.42 -13.20 31.65
C TRP A 203 -19.38 -13.63 33.14
N PRO A 204 -18.34 -13.25 33.89
CA PRO A 204 -18.36 -13.35 35.35
C PRO A 204 -19.50 -12.51 35.96
N ASP A 205 -20.05 -12.95 37.10
CA ASP A 205 -21.14 -12.25 37.80
C ASP A 205 -20.80 -10.79 38.10
N ARG A 206 -19.58 -10.55 38.61
CA ARG A 206 -19.09 -9.20 38.90
C ARG A 206 -19.10 -8.28 37.66
N TYR A 207 -18.79 -8.83 36.48
CA TYR A 207 -18.81 -8.05 35.25
C TYR A 207 -20.25 -7.75 34.80
N ARG A 208 -21.16 -8.73 34.91
CA ARG A 208 -22.60 -8.51 34.66
C ARG A 208 -23.18 -7.42 35.55
N GLU A 209 -22.89 -7.46 36.86
CA GLU A 209 -23.33 -6.45 37.82
C GLU A 209 -22.81 -5.05 37.44
N ALA A 210 -21.52 -4.94 37.08
CA ALA A 210 -20.93 -3.69 36.65
C ALA A 210 -21.60 -3.15 35.38
N VAL A 211 -21.84 -3.99 34.37
CA VAL A 211 -22.50 -3.58 33.12
C VAL A 211 -23.96 -3.17 33.35
N GLU A 212 -24.71 -3.86 34.21
CA GLU A 212 -26.09 -3.46 34.52
C GLU A 212 -26.13 -2.10 35.24
N ALA A 213 -25.21 -1.85 36.17
CA ALA A 213 -25.07 -0.55 36.82
C ALA A 213 -24.71 0.57 35.81
N ARG A 214 -23.83 0.28 34.85
CA ARG A 214 -23.47 1.19 33.76
C ARG A 214 -24.67 1.51 32.86
N ILE A 215 -25.44 0.49 32.47
CA ILE A 215 -26.66 0.67 31.66
C ILE A 215 -27.69 1.52 32.43
N ALA A 216 -27.82 1.31 33.74
CA ALA A 216 -28.68 2.15 34.58
C ALA A 216 -28.23 3.62 34.55
N LEU A 217 -26.92 3.89 34.66
CA LEU A 217 -26.38 5.25 34.57
C LEU A 217 -26.53 5.90 33.20
N ILE A 218 -26.34 5.16 32.11
CA ILE A 218 -26.64 5.63 30.75
C ILE A 218 -28.10 6.11 30.66
N ARG A 219 -29.00 5.47 31.41
CA ARG A 219 -30.42 5.85 31.45
C ARG A 219 -30.73 6.97 32.45
N SER A 220 -30.03 7.10 33.57
CA SER A 220 -30.35 8.11 34.58
C SER A 220 -29.57 9.41 34.45
N ASP A 221 -28.30 9.35 34.02
CA ASP A 221 -27.40 10.51 33.95
C ASP A 221 -27.28 11.04 32.52
N ARG A 222 -27.61 12.33 32.34
CA ARG A 222 -27.58 12.99 31.02
C ARG A 222 -26.16 13.09 30.43
N LYS A 223 -25.13 13.30 31.25
CA LYS A 223 -23.74 13.44 30.82
C LYS A 223 -23.21 12.09 30.34
N ILE A 224 -23.44 11.03 31.10
CA ILE A 224 -23.03 9.67 30.73
C ILE A 224 -23.80 9.20 29.49
N ARG A 225 -25.11 9.45 29.43
CA ARG A 225 -25.91 9.14 28.23
C ARG A 225 -25.36 9.81 26.97
N LEU A 226 -24.79 11.00 27.09
CA LEU A 226 -24.22 11.71 25.95
C LEU A 226 -22.92 11.06 25.48
N LEU A 227 -22.01 10.70 26.39
CA LEU A 227 -20.72 10.08 26.05
C LEU A 227 -20.84 8.64 25.58
N GLU A 228 -21.83 7.91 26.08
CA GLU A 228 -22.12 6.53 25.69
C GLU A 228 -22.99 6.43 24.43
N ARG A 229 -23.05 7.49 23.60
CA ARG A 229 -23.68 7.37 22.28
C ARG A 229 -22.69 6.80 21.25
N PRO A 230 -23.19 6.09 20.22
CA PRO A 230 -22.35 5.54 19.15
C PRO A 230 -21.37 6.52 18.51
N GLU A 231 -21.69 7.82 18.49
CA GLU A 231 -20.87 8.90 17.94
C GLU A 231 -19.51 9.05 18.61
N TYR A 232 -19.38 8.68 19.89
CA TYR A 232 -18.18 8.92 20.67
C TYR A 232 -17.43 7.65 21.02
N LYS A 233 -18.02 6.48 20.75
CA LYS A 233 -17.43 5.17 21.03
C LYS A 233 -16.56 4.69 19.86
N ARG A 234 -15.48 3.98 20.19
CA ARG A 234 -14.62 3.34 19.18
C ARG A 234 -15.39 2.28 18.39
N ARG A 235 -15.31 2.34 17.07
CA ARG A 235 -16.09 1.46 16.16
C ARG A 235 -15.54 0.04 16.02
N TRP A 236 -14.23 -0.13 16.22
CA TRP A 236 -13.54 -1.40 16.01
C TRP A 236 -13.83 -2.02 14.62
N ASN A 237 -13.85 -1.17 13.59
CA ASN A 237 -13.93 -1.63 12.21
C ASN A 237 -12.56 -2.16 11.80
N TRP A 238 -12.50 -3.44 11.48
CA TRP A 238 -11.30 -4.13 11.05
C TRP A 238 -11.57 -4.80 9.71
N ASP A 239 -10.52 -4.93 8.91
CA ASP A 239 -10.58 -5.81 7.75
C ASP A 239 -10.89 -7.24 8.21
N ASP A 240 -11.71 -7.92 7.40
CA ASP A 240 -12.06 -9.30 7.68
C ASP A 240 -10.84 -10.20 7.52
N TRP A 241 -10.82 -11.28 8.30
CA TRP A 241 -9.68 -12.20 8.33
C TRP A 241 -9.39 -12.80 6.95
N ASP A 242 -10.43 -13.13 6.21
CA ASP A 242 -10.28 -13.88 4.96
C ASP A 242 -9.66 -12.97 3.88
N THR A 243 -10.02 -11.67 3.83
CA THR A 243 -9.35 -10.66 3.01
C THR A 243 -7.87 -10.50 3.40
N LEU A 244 -7.58 -10.34 4.70
CA LEU A 244 -6.20 -10.21 5.18
C LEU A 244 -5.34 -11.44 4.87
N GLU A 245 -5.91 -12.64 5.00
CA GLU A 245 -5.26 -13.90 4.68
C GLU A 245 -4.98 -14.01 3.18
N GLN A 246 -5.97 -13.69 2.33
CA GLN A 246 -5.83 -13.69 0.88
C GLN A 246 -4.75 -12.70 0.41
N ASP A 247 -4.74 -11.48 0.93
CA ASP A 247 -3.74 -10.46 0.57
C ASP A 247 -2.33 -10.87 1.01
N ALA A 248 -2.19 -11.45 2.20
CA ALA A 248 -0.91 -11.95 2.71
C ALA A 248 -0.38 -13.11 1.86
N LEU A 249 -1.22 -14.11 1.56
CA LEU A 249 -0.84 -15.25 0.72
C LEU A 249 -0.53 -14.83 -0.72
N ARG A 250 -1.32 -13.91 -1.29
CA ARG A 250 -1.05 -13.32 -2.60
C ARG A 250 0.33 -12.67 -2.64
N THR A 251 0.61 -11.80 -1.66
CA THR A 251 1.88 -11.08 -1.56
C THR A 251 3.05 -12.05 -1.38
N TRP A 252 2.90 -13.05 -0.50
CA TRP A 252 3.93 -14.06 -0.27
C TRP A 252 4.24 -14.89 -1.53
N LEU A 253 3.22 -15.34 -2.27
CA LEU A 253 3.41 -16.07 -3.55
C LEU A 253 4.10 -15.22 -4.60
N LEU A 254 3.70 -13.96 -4.67
CA LEU A 254 4.32 -12.94 -5.50
C LEU A 254 5.80 -12.77 -5.12
N ASP A 255 6.14 -12.68 -3.83
CA ASP A 255 7.53 -12.56 -3.34
C ASP A 255 8.37 -13.79 -3.70
N ARG A 256 7.80 -15.00 -3.62
CA ARG A 256 8.46 -16.21 -4.11
C ARG A 256 8.73 -16.17 -5.61
N LEU A 257 7.78 -15.68 -6.40
CA LEU A 257 7.97 -15.52 -7.86
C LEU A 257 9.09 -14.54 -8.18
N GLU A 258 9.25 -13.44 -7.44
CA GLU A 258 10.37 -12.49 -7.62
C GLU A 258 11.72 -13.05 -7.16
N ALA A 259 11.72 -13.96 -6.19
CA ALA A 259 12.93 -14.57 -5.66
C ALA A 259 13.46 -15.75 -6.51
N LEU A 260 12.82 -16.08 -7.64
CA LEU A 260 13.22 -17.21 -8.46
C LEU A 260 14.63 -17.04 -9.05
N PRO A 261 15.49 -18.07 -9.03
CA PRO A 261 16.85 -17.99 -9.59
C PRO A 261 16.91 -17.69 -11.09
N CYS A 262 15.83 -17.97 -11.84
CA CYS A 262 15.76 -17.71 -13.28
C CYS A 262 15.90 -16.22 -13.64
N TRP A 263 15.77 -15.30 -12.68
CA TRP A 263 15.93 -13.87 -12.90
C TRP A 263 17.38 -13.38 -12.84
N GLN A 264 18.32 -14.19 -12.34
CA GLN A 264 19.74 -13.82 -12.28
C GLN A 264 20.32 -13.64 -13.68
N GLU A 265 19.96 -14.52 -14.60
CA GLU A 265 20.24 -14.34 -16.02
C GLU A 265 19.12 -13.49 -16.64
N PRO A 266 19.45 -12.41 -17.38
CA PRO A 266 18.45 -11.55 -17.98
C PRO A 266 17.81 -12.24 -19.20
N GLU A 267 16.92 -13.18 -18.94
CA GLU A 267 16.16 -13.91 -19.96
C GLU A 267 14.66 -13.84 -19.71
N LEU A 268 13.91 -13.59 -20.79
CA LEU A 268 12.44 -13.63 -20.74
C LEU A 268 11.96 -15.03 -20.36
N GLN A 269 10.94 -15.08 -19.51
CA GLN A 269 10.32 -16.30 -19.02
C GLN A 269 8.87 -16.39 -19.48
N THR A 270 8.33 -17.60 -19.54
CA THR A 270 6.89 -17.81 -19.70
C THR A 270 6.25 -18.03 -18.34
N VAL A 271 4.97 -17.68 -18.21
CA VAL A 271 4.18 -18.00 -17.02
C VAL A 271 4.19 -19.50 -16.73
N GLY A 272 4.18 -20.35 -17.76
CA GLY A 272 4.31 -21.80 -17.63
C GLY A 272 5.61 -22.22 -16.95
N ARG A 273 6.75 -21.65 -17.34
CA ARG A 273 8.05 -21.90 -16.71
C ARG A 273 8.11 -21.42 -15.26
N LEU A 274 7.53 -20.25 -14.97
CA LEU A 274 7.42 -19.76 -13.59
C LEU A 274 6.56 -20.70 -12.72
N ALA A 275 5.47 -21.21 -13.28
CA ALA A 275 4.62 -22.22 -12.63
C ALA A 275 5.36 -23.55 -12.40
N ASP A 276 6.22 -23.97 -13.33
CA ASP A 276 7.05 -25.16 -13.18
C ASP A 276 8.07 -25.00 -12.04
N HIS A 277 8.68 -23.81 -11.89
CA HIS A 277 9.54 -23.52 -10.76
C HIS A 277 8.77 -23.60 -9.43
N LEU A 278 7.61 -22.95 -9.31
CA LEU A 278 6.78 -23.03 -8.10
C LEU A 278 6.34 -24.46 -7.79
N ARG A 279 6.09 -25.32 -8.80
CA ARG A 279 5.68 -26.72 -8.59
C ARG A 279 6.71 -27.52 -7.80
N THR A 280 7.99 -27.17 -7.92
CA THR A 280 9.09 -27.85 -7.23
C THR A 280 9.32 -27.32 -5.81
N ASP A 281 8.71 -26.19 -5.44
CA ASP A 281 8.79 -25.59 -4.12
C ASP A 281 7.60 -26.05 -3.26
N ALA A 282 7.88 -26.93 -2.28
CA ALA A 282 6.84 -27.50 -1.41
C ALA A 282 6.11 -26.44 -0.59
N GLU A 283 6.81 -25.38 -0.16
CA GLU A 283 6.22 -24.28 0.60
C GLU A 283 5.32 -23.42 -0.31
N ALA A 284 5.76 -23.17 -1.54
CA ALA A 284 4.93 -22.47 -2.53
C ALA A 284 3.69 -23.25 -2.91
N MET A 285 3.79 -24.57 -3.05
CA MET A 285 2.64 -25.44 -3.29
C MET A 285 1.63 -25.37 -2.16
N GLU A 286 2.08 -25.34 -0.90
CA GLU A 286 1.18 -25.20 0.24
C GLU A 286 0.51 -23.82 0.28
N ALA A 287 1.28 -22.76 0.09
CA ALA A 287 0.76 -21.39 -0.02
C ALA A 287 -0.28 -21.26 -1.14
N ALA A 288 -0.01 -21.86 -2.31
CA ALA A 288 -0.93 -21.87 -3.45
C ALA A 288 -2.23 -22.61 -3.15
N ARG A 289 -2.17 -23.75 -2.46
CA ARG A 289 -3.36 -24.50 -2.03
C ARG A 289 -4.19 -23.72 -1.01
N LEU A 290 -3.54 -23.02 -0.08
CA LEU A 290 -4.22 -22.14 0.87
C LEU A 290 -4.88 -20.96 0.16
N TYR A 291 -4.17 -20.32 -0.77
CA TYR A 291 -4.66 -19.17 -1.53
C TYR A 291 -5.89 -19.52 -2.39
N VAL A 292 -5.83 -20.63 -3.13
CA VAL A 292 -6.94 -21.07 -3.99
C VAL A 292 -8.05 -21.76 -3.18
N GLY A 293 -7.73 -22.30 -2.00
CA GLY A 293 -8.68 -23.00 -1.14
C GLY A 293 -8.99 -24.44 -1.56
N ARG A 294 -8.16 -25.06 -2.41
CA ARG A 294 -8.31 -26.46 -2.86
C ARG A 294 -6.96 -27.14 -3.11
N LEU A 295 -6.96 -28.47 -3.16
CA LEU A 295 -5.73 -29.26 -3.33
C LEU A 295 -5.24 -29.29 -4.79
N ASP A 296 -6.17 -29.28 -5.74
CA ASP A 296 -5.94 -29.30 -7.18
C ASP A 296 -5.76 -27.87 -7.72
N VAL A 297 -4.52 -27.37 -7.64
CA VAL A 297 -4.17 -26.03 -8.14
C VAL A 297 -3.69 -26.11 -9.58
N ASP A 298 -4.37 -25.39 -10.48
CA ASP A 298 -3.85 -25.09 -11.81
C ASP A 298 -2.81 -23.97 -11.67
N LEU A 299 -1.53 -24.37 -11.57
CA LEU A 299 -0.43 -23.42 -11.33
C LEU A 299 -0.24 -22.43 -12.48
N PRO A 300 -0.24 -22.83 -13.77
CA PRO A 300 -0.20 -21.86 -14.87
C PRO A 300 -1.29 -20.79 -14.80
N ASP A 301 -2.54 -21.16 -14.50
CA ASP A 301 -3.64 -20.20 -14.37
C ASP A 301 -3.47 -19.28 -13.15
N LEU A 302 -3.08 -19.85 -12.01
CA LEU A 302 -2.80 -19.09 -10.79
C LEU A 302 -1.68 -18.07 -11.01
N VAL A 303 -0.52 -18.52 -11.51
CA VAL A 303 0.63 -17.64 -11.76
C VAL A 303 0.29 -16.61 -12.82
N GLY A 304 -0.44 -16.98 -13.87
CA GLY A 304 -0.92 -16.05 -14.89
C GLY A 304 -1.79 -14.94 -14.31
N THR A 305 -2.69 -15.28 -13.39
CA THR A 305 -3.56 -14.31 -12.70
C THR A 305 -2.74 -13.39 -11.78
N LEU A 306 -1.85 -13.94 -10.95
CA LEU A 306 -0.98 -13.17 -10.05
C LEU A 306 -0.09 -12.20 -10.83
N VAL A 307 0.59 -12.69 -11.86
CA VAL A 307 1.53 -11.91 -12.66
C VAL A 307 0.81 -10.82 -13.44
N LYS A 308 -0.35 -11.10 -14.04
CA LYS A 308 -1.10 -10.14 -14.87
C LYS A 308 -1.41 -8.83 -14.13
N ASP A 309 -1.79 -8.91 -12.87
CA ASP A 309 -2.14 -7.73 -12.06
C ASP A 309 -0.91 -6.92 -11.62
N GLU A 310 0.27 -7.55 -11.59
CA GLU A 310 1.55 -6.98 -11.19
C GLU A 310 2.47 -6.71 -12.39
N THR A 311 1.91 -6.67 -13.61
CA THR A 311 2.65 -6.53 -14.86
C THR A 311 2.35 -5.22 -15.58
N VAL A 312 3.39 -4.57 -16.08
CA VAL A 312 3.27 -3.45 -17.04
C VAL A 312 3.98 -3.82 -18.35
N PRO A 313 3.36 -3.61 -19.54
CA PRO A 313 4.01 -3.89 -20.82
C PRO A 313 5.32 -3.13 -21.03
N PHE A 314 6.31 -3.79 -21.63
CA PHE A 314 7.67 -3.27 -21.82
C PHE A 314 7.75 -1.95 -22.61
N ALA A 315 6.99 -1.82 -23.70
CA ALA A 315 7.05 -0.65 -24.59
C ALA A 315 5.86 0.32 -24.40
N ALA A 316 6.10 1.62 -24.56
CA ALA A 316 5.11 2.67 -24.39
C ALA A 316 3.85 2.50 -25.28
N PRO A 317 3.94 2.06 -26.55
CA PRO A 317 2.76 1.84 -27.39
C PRO A 317 1.79 0.76 -26.86
N TYR A 318 2.29 -0.24 -26.12
CA TYR A 318 1.47 -1.23 -25.41
C TYR A 318 0.87 -0.69 -24.11
N ARG A 319 1.50 0.32 -23.49
CA ARG A 319 1.02 0.94 -22.24
C ARG A 319 -0.03 2.00 -22.49
N PHE A 320 0.17 2.85 -23.49
CA PHE A 320 -0.58 4.08 -23.70
C PHE A 320 -1.50 4.04 -24.91
N LYS A 321 -2.63 4.75 -24.79
CA LYS A 321 -3.46 5.16 -25.93
C LYS A 321 -2.83 6.38 -26.62
N ALA A 322 -3.40 6.83 -27.73
CA ALA A 322 -2.91 8.00 -28.46
C ALA A 322 -2.77 9.27 -27.59
N SER A 323 -3.67 9.49 -26.62
CA SER A 323 -3.55 10.61 -25.68
C SER A 323 -2.35 10.46 -24.75
N GLY A 324 -2.12 9.26 -24.21
CA GLY A 324 -0.95 8.95 -23.41
C GLY A 324 0.36 9.06 -24.19
N MET A 325 0.40 8.61 -25.45
CA MET A 325 1.59 8.75 -26.30
C MET A 325 1.96 10.22 -26.56
N ARG A 326 0.98 11.13 -26.69
CA ARG A 326 1.26 12.58 -26.78
C ARG A 326 1.91 13.11 -25.51
N LYS A 327 1.46 12.64 -24.34
CA LYS A 327 2.08 13.00 -23.05
C LYS A 327 3.47 12.40 -22.95
N ARG A 328 3.65 11.14 -23.31
CA ARG A 328 4.95 10.45 -23.33
C ARG A 328 5.99 11.20 -24.14
N ARG A 329 5.65 11.68 -25.34
CA ARG A 329 6.54 12.53 -26.15
C ARG A 329 6.87 13.87 -25.50
N ALA A 330 5.95 14.44 -24.72
CA ALA A 330 6.25 15.65 -23.94
C ALA A 330 7.23 15.34 -22.80
N TRP A 331 7.03 14.22 -22.09
CA TRP A 331 7.96 13.73 -21.07
C TRP A 331 9.35 13.45 -21.63
N GLU A 332 9.46 12.74 -22.76
CA GLU A 332 10.75 12.42 -23.40
C GLU A 332 11.53 13.68 -23.80
N ARG A 333 10.83 14.69 -24.34
CA ARG A 333 11.44 16.00 -24.63
C ARG A 333 11.90 16.73 -23.37
N THR A 334 11.12 16.69 -22.29
CA THR A 334 11.55 17.25 -21.00
C THR A 334 12.82 16.55 -20.53
N TRP A 335 12.87 15.22 -20.55
CA TRP A 335 14.06 14.45 -20.13
C TRP A 335 15.28 14.70 -20.99
N GLU A 336 15.11 14.87 -22.31
CA GLU A 336 16.19 15.25 -23.22
C GLU A 336 16.79 16.61 -22.86
N LEU A 337 15.94 17.61 -22.57
CA LEU A 337 16.41 18.93 -22.14
C LEU A 337 17.10 18.88 -20.77
N GLN A 338 16.57 18.09 -19.83
CA GLN A 338 17.19 17.92 -18.51
C GLN A 338 18.55 17.23 -18.60
N ARG A 339 18.67 16.19 -19.45
CA ARG A 339 19.97 15.55 -19.71
C ARG A 339 20.98 16.52 -20.32
N LEU A 340 20.54 17.39 -21.22
CA LEU A 340 21.42 18.40 -21.80
C LEU A 340 21.85 19.43 -20.75
N GLU A 341 20.95 19.81 -19.83
CA GLU A 341 21.29 20.66 -18.68
C GLU A 341 22.34 20.01 -17.79
N ASP A 342 22.15 18.72 -17.43
CA ASP A 342 23.11 17.94 -16.65
C ASP A 342 24.47 17.83 -17.36
N GLU A 343 24.49 17.60 -18.68
CA GLU A 343 25.73 17.52 -19.47
C GLU A 343 26.47 18.86 -19.48
N VAL A 344 25.76 19.97 -19.67
CA VAL A 344 26.36 21.31 -19.63
C VAL A 344 26.99 21.58 -18.27
N GLU A 345 26.29 21.24 -17.18
CA GLU A 345 26.81 21.41 -15.82
C GLU A 345 28.04 20.54 -15.57
N ALA A 346 27.99 19.25 -15.95
CA ALA A 346 29.12 18.33 -15.80
C ALA A 346 30.36 18.84 -16.56
N ARG A 347 30.20 19.31 -17.79
CA ARG A 347 31.31 19.83 -18.62
C ARG A 347 31.87 21.16 -18.13
N THR A 348 31.04 22.01 -17.51
CA THR A 348 31.53 23.24 -16.86
C THR A 348 32.32 22.94 -15.59
N ALA A 349 32.02 21.83 -14.90
CA ALA A 349 32.76 21.39 -13.71
C ALA A 349 34.11 20.72 -14.01
N LEU A 350 34.39 20.34 -15.27
CA LEU A 350 35.67 19.77 -15.67
C LEU A 350 36.83 20.79 -15.53
N PRO A 351 38.09 20.33 -15.35
CA PRO A 351 39.25 21.21 -15.37
C PRO A 351 39.35 22.00 -16.69
N PRO A 352 39.81 23.26 -16.69
CA PRO A 352 39.95 24.06 -17.92
C PRO A 352 40.85 23.45 -19.01
N GLU A 353 41.76 22.55 -18.61
CA GLU A 353 42.69 21.83 -19.48
C GLU A 353 42.01 20.65 -20.22
N ASP A 354 40.83 20.22 -19.77
CA ASP A 354 40.10 19.10 -20.34
C ASP A 354 39.51 19.48 -21.72
N PRO A 355 39.73 18.68 -22.79
CA PRO A 355 39.18 18.97 -24.11
C PRO A 355 37.65 19.10 -24.17
N GLN A 356 36.92 18.54 -23.19
CA GLN A 356 35.46 18.59 -23.11
C GLN A 356 34.95 19.76 -22.25
N HIS A 357 35.84 20.49 -21.56
CA HIS A 357 35.47 21.60 -20.69
C HIS A 357 34.68 22.68 -21.44
N LEU A 358 33.61 23.17 -20.81
CA LEU A 358 32.85 24.31 -21.28
C LEU A 358 33.14 25.53 -20.42
N SER A 359 33.68 26.59 -21.04
CA SER A 359 33.80 27.88 -20.37
C SER A 359 32.41 28.42 -19.97
N PRO A 360 32.31 29.28 -18.93
CA PRO A 360 31.04 29.86 -18.51
C PRO A 360 30.24 30.53 -19.65
N ALA A 361 30.93 31.18 -20.59
CA ALA A 361 30.28 31.83 -21.73
C ALA A 361 29.70 30.82 -22.74
N GLN A 362 30.39 29.69 -22.97
CA GLN A 362 29.89 28.62 -23.84
C GLN A 362 28.71 27.89 -23.20
N ALA A 363 28.77 27.63 -21.88
CA ALA A 363 27.68 27.03 -21.14
C ALA A 363 26.41 27.89 -21.17
N GLU A 364 26.54 29.20 -20.95
CA GLU A 364 25.42 30.14 -21.04
C GLU A 364 24.82 30.21 -22.46
N ALA A 365 25.66 30.18 -23.50
CA ALA A 365 25.20 30.14 -24.88
C ALA A 365 24.36 28.89 -25.17
N LEU A 366 24.81 27.71 -24.73
CA LEU A 366 24.07 26.44 -24.88
C LEU A 366 22.76 26.44 -24.08
N ARG A 367 22.78 26.93 -22.83
CA ARG A 367 21.57 27.06 -22.00
C ARG A 367 20.52 27.93 -22.70
N LYS A 368 20.94 29.04 -23.29
CA LYS A 368 20.06 29.95 -24.03
C LYS A 368 19.56 29.38 -25.35
N GLU A 369 20.42 28.68 -26.10
CA GLU A 369 20.06 28.02 -27.37
C GLU A 369 18.94 27.01 -27.18
N HIS A 370 19.05 26.15 -26.16
CA HIS A 370 18.09 25.08 -25.88
C HIS A 370 16.99 25.48 -24.87
N LYS A 371 17.02 26.72 -24.35
CA LYS A 371 16.07 27.25 -23.36
C LYS A 371 16.00 26.40 -22.08
N LEU A 372 17.18 26.02 -21.58
CA LEU A 372 17.31 25.18 -20.38
C LEU A 372 16.84 25.90 -19.10
N ASP A 373 16.77 27.24 -19.11
CA ASP A 373 16.18 28.05 -18.03
C ASP A 373 14.65 27.86 -17.88
N ARG A 374 13.98 27.26 -18.89
CA ARG A 374 12.52 27.14 -18.97
C ARG A 374 12.07 25.78 -19.46
N ILE A 375 12.67 24.72 -18.95
CA ILE A 375 12.24 23.36 -19.27
C ILE A 375 10.77 23.17 -18.84
N PRO A 376 9.86 22.79 -19.77
CA PRO A 376 8.46 22.66 -19.44
C PRO A 376 8.20 21.45 -18.53
N VAL A 377 7.35 21.66 -17.52
CA VAL A 377 6.85 20.56 -16.67
C VAL A 377 5.95 19.66 -17.51
N PRO A 378 6.22 18.35 -17.58
CA PRO A 378 5.46 17.47 -18.45
C PRO A 378 4.05 17.21 -17.87
N PRO A 379 3.05 16.96 -18.73
CA PRO A 379 1.67 16.79 -18.30
C PRO A 379 1.47 15.48 -17.51
N LYS A 380 0.63 15.54 -16.46
CA LYS A 380 0.26 14.36 -15.66
C LYS A 380 -0.65 13.41 -16.45
N TYR A 381 -0.48 12.10 -16.27
CA TYR A 381 -1.36 11.09 -16.84
C TYR A 381 -2.67 10.95 -16.06
N VAL A 382 -3.71 10.47 -16.75
CA VAL A 382 -4.98 10.03 -16.16
C VAL A 382 -5.29 8.60 -16.61
N LYS A 383 -6.22 7.92 -15.93
CA LYS A 383 -6.63 6.53 -16.28
C LYS A 383 -6.98 6.37 -17.76
N GLY A 384 -7.61 7.38 -18.36
CA GLY A 384 -7.97 7.38 -19.78
C GLY A 384 -6.80 7.35 -20.77
N ASP A 385 -5.57 7.68 -20.33
CA ASP A 385 -4.38 7.66 -21.18
C ASP A 385 -3.76 6.27 -21.33
N PHE A 386 -4.05 5.35 -20.41
CA PHE A 386 -3.52 3.98 -20.41
C PHE A 386 -4.46 3.02 -21.15
N ARG A 387 -3.88 1.98 -21.74
CA ARG A 387 -4.64 0.86 -22.34
C ARG A 387 -5.25 -0.06 -21.28
N SER A 388 -4.57 -0.25 -20.15
CA SER A 388 -5.00 -1.11 -19.03
C SER A 388 -5.21 -0.30 -17.75
N GLY A 389 -6.27 -0.65 -17.00
CA GLY A 389 -6.52 -0.12 -15.67
C GLY A 389 -5.44 -0.53 -14.67
N ALA A 390 -4.96 -1.78 -14.74
CA ALA A 390 -3.88 -2.29 -13.88
C ALA A 390 -2.58 -1.50 -14.09
N ALA A 391 -2.22 -1.22 -15.35
CA ALA A 391 -1.05 -0.41 -15.67
C ALA A 391 -1.14 1.00 -15.08
N TYR A 392 -2.31 1.66 -15.12
CA TYR A 392 -2.49 2.95 -14.46
C TYR A 392 -2.42 2.86 -12.92
N SER A 393 -2.97 1.80 -12.33
CA SER A 393 -2.89 1.58 -10.88
C SER A 393 -1.44 1.42 -10.40
N LEU A 394 -0.61 0.72 -11.17
CA LEU A 394 0.81 0.53 -10.88
C LEU A 394 1.62 1.82 -11.14
N ARG A 395 1.39 2.50 -12.27
CA ARG A 395 2.23 3.63 -12.73
C ARG A 395 1.80 5.01 -12.21
N GLY A 396 0.51 5.19 -11.96
CA GLY A 396 -0.07 6.43 -11.47
C GLY A 396 0.10 7.64 -12.40
N LYS A 397 -0.07 8.84 -11.85
CA LYS A 397 -0.11 10.11 -12.60
C LYS A 397 1.24 10.54 -13.18
N LEU A 398 2.34 9.94 -12.70
CA LEU A 398 3.72 10.32 -13.03
C LEU A 398 4.49 9.20 -13.75
N ASP A 399 3.80 8.11 -14.15
CA ASP A 399 4.41 6.94 -14.79
C ASP A 399 5.55 6.27 -13.98
N VAL A 400 5.49 6.35 -12.64
CA VAL A 400 6.52 5.79 -11.75
C VAL A 400 6.38 4.27 -11.71
N PRO A 401 7.41 3.49 -12.06
CA PRO A 401 7.36 2.02 -12.01
C PRO A 401 7.04 1.51 -10.61
N LYS A 402 6.06 0.60 -10.51
CA LYS A 402 5.72 -0.14 -9.28
C LYS A 402 5.30 -1.58 -9.55
N GLU A 403 5.35 -1.99 -10.82
CA GLU A 403 5.11 -3.36 -11.22
C GLU A 403 6.24 -4.28 -10.73
N ARG A 404 5.90 -5.55 -10.52
CA ARG A 404 6.85 -6.62 -10.13
C ARG A 404 7.39 -7.34 -11.37
N PHE A 405 6.62 -7.31 -12.46
CA PHE A 405 6.97 -7.96 -13.74
C PHE A 405 6.79 -7.03 -14.94
N ILE A 406 7.54 -7.32 -16.00
CA ILE A 406 7.46 -6.66 -17.29
C ILE A 406 6.74 -7.59 -18.25
N GLY A 407 5.68 -7.11 -18.91
CA GLY A 407 4.94 -7.92 -19.87
C GLY A 407 5.49 -7.76 -21.27
N TYR A 408 5.54 -8.86 -22.03
CA TYR A 408 5.89 -8.88 -23.44
C TYR A 408 4.71 -9.40 -24.25
N PRO A 409 3.68 -8.56 -24.52
CA PRO A 409 2.53 -8.96 -25.33
C PRO A 409 2.95 -9.42 -26.73
N ASP A 410 2.12 -10.25 -27.34
CA ASP A 410 2.29 -10.76 -28.71
C ASP A 410 3.65 -11.46 -28.95
N THR A 411 4.25 -11.94 -27.87
CA THR A 411 5.53 -12.65 -27.85
C THR A 411 5.31 -14.09 -27.37
N ARG A 412 6.13 -15.03 -27.86
CA ARG A 412 6.10 -16.45 -27.45
C ARG A 412 7.51 -17.00 -27.27
N ILE A 413 7.67 -18.03 -26.46
CA ILE A 413 8.93 -18.76 -26.28
C ILE A 413 8.68 -20.23 -26.56
N GLY A 414 9.27 -20.75 -27.65
CA GLY A 414 9.05 -22.13 -28.07
C GLY A 414 7.57 -22.46 -28.30
N ALA A 415 7.12 -23.58 -27.76
CA ALA A 415 5.74 -24.06 -27.89
C ALA A 415 4.80 -23.64 -26.72
N ASP A 416 5.33 -22.95 -25.71
CA ASP A 416 4.54 -22.49 -24.57
C ASP A 416 3.69 -21.27 -24.98
N GLY A 417 2.37 -21.43 -24.91
CA GLY A 417 1.39 -20.41 -25.26
C GLY A 417 1.00 -19.48 -24.12
N THR A 418 1.60 -19.64 -22.94
CA THR A 418 1.37 -18.76 -21.80
C THR A 418 2.09 -17.41 -21.97
N ALA A 419 1.67 -16.40 -21.21
CA ALA A 419 2.21 -15.05 -21.34
C ALA A 419 3.73 -15.00 -21.08
N VAL A 420 4.43 -14.16 -21.85
CA VAL A 420 5.86 -13.92 -21.69
C VAL A 420 6.09 -12.70 -20.80
N VAL A 421 6.98 -12.87 -19.82
CA VAL A 421 7.31 -11.85 -18.82
C VAL A 421 8.81 -11.76 -18.57
N GLY A 422 9.22 -10.60 -18.07
CA GLY A 422 10.54 -10.35 -17.50
C GLY A 422 10.40 -9.83 -16.07
N TRP A 423 11.51 -9.75 -15.34
CA TRP A 423 11.51 -9.24 -13.98
C TRP A 423 11.70 -7.73 -13.94
N ALA A 424 10.88 -7.03 -13.15
CA ALA A 424 10.98 -5.58 -13.06
C ALA A 424 12.24 -5.09 -12.33
N GLY A 425 12.87 -5.94 -11.50
CA GLY A 425 14.11 -5.63 -10.77
C GLY A 425 15.38 -5.60 -11.63
N TRP A 426 15.30 -5.96 -12.91
CA TRP A 426 16.40 -5.77 -13.86
C TRP A 426 16.69 -4.30 -14.12
N ASP A 427 17.98 -3.96 -14.16
CA ASP A 427 18.42 -2.66 -14.68
C ASP A 427 18.18 -2.53 -16.20
N HIS A 428 18.47 -1.35 -16.76
CA HIS A 428 18.23 -1.10 -18.18
C HIS A 428 19.09 -1.99 -19.08
N LEU A 429 20.33 -2.30 -18.69
CA LEU A 429 21.25 -3.13 -19.46
C LEU A 429 20.80 -4.60 -19.48
N MET A 430 20.39 -5.14 -18.34
CA MET A 430 19.79 -6.47 -18.21
C MET A 430 18.52 -6.56 -19.07
N ARG A 431 17.62 -5.57 -19.00
CA ARG A 431 16.41 -5.52 -19.86
C ARG A 431 16.77 -5.53 -21.35
N ALA A 432 17.78 -4.76 -21.75
CA ALA A 432 18.23 -4.68 -23.14
C ALA A 432 18.83 -6.01 -23.63
N ARG A 433 19.66 -6.66 -22.80
CA ARG A 433 20.20 -7.99 -23.06
C ARG A 433 19.11 -9.05 -23.20
N ALA A 434 18.11 -9.03 -22.32
CA ALA A 434 16.97 -9.95 -22.38
C ALA A 434 16.18 -9.81 -23.69
N LEU A 435 15.90 -8.56 -24.08
CA LEU A 435 15.20 -8.24 -25.33
C LEU A 435 16.01 -8.62 -26.56
N ALA A 436 17.31 -8.26 -26.62
CA ALA A 436 18.16 -8.57 -27.77
C ALA A 436 18.40 -10.08 -27.92
N GLY A 437 18.62 -10.79 -26.81
CA GLY A 437 18.73 -12.25 -26.81
C GLY A 437 17.44 -12.92 -27.29
N HIS A 438 16.28 -12.40 -26.87
CA HIS A 438 14.99 -12.89 -27.36
C HIS A 438 14.75 -12.56 -28.85
N LEU A 439 15.09 -11.34 -29.30
CA LEU A 439 15.02 -10.93 -30.70
C LEU A 439 15.86 -11.86 -31.58
N GLN A 440 17.11 -12.16 -31.18
CA GLN A 440 17.98 -13.05 -31.94
C GLN A 440 17.40 -14.47 -32.04
N ARG A 441 16.87 -15.02 -30.94
CA ARG A 441 16.17 -16.32 -30.98
C ARG A 441 14.99 -16.32 -31.94
N ARG A 442 14.16 -15.28 -31.94
CA ARG A 442 13.03 -15.17 -32.88
C ARG A 442 13.50 -15.10 -34.33
N LYS A 443 14.62 -14.42 -34.62
CA LYS A 443 15.24 -14.42 -35.96
C LYS A 443 15.69 -15.81 -36.37
N ASP A 444 16.35 -16.55 -35.47
CA ASP A 444 16.79 -17.93 -35.73
C ASP A 444 15.60 -18.88 -35.97
N GLU A 445 14.46 -18.61 -35.34
CA GLU A 445 13.18 -19.30 -35.56
C GLU A 445 12.41 -18.83 -36.82
N GLY A 446 12.97 -17.89 -37.60
CA GLY A 446 12.38 -17.39 -38.84
C GLY A 446 11.20 -16.44 -38.66
N ALA A 447 11.13 -15.72 -37.53
CA ALA A 447 10.11 -14.70 -37.29
C ALA A 447 10.14 -13.58 -38.35
N ASP A 448 8.98 -13.07 -38.72
CA ASP A 448 8.86 -12.02 -39.72
C ASP A 448 9.04 -10.61 -39.13
N ALA A 449 9.06 -9.59 -40.00
CA ALA A 449 9.20 -8.20 -39.56
C ALA A 449 8.08 -7.75 -38.60
N ARG A 450 6.86 -8.28 -38.72
CA ARG A 450 5.73 -7.91 -37.83
C ARG A 450 5.97 -8.43 -36.42
N GLU A 451 6.55 -9.62 -36.29
CA GLU A 451 6.89 -10.22 -35.01
C GLU A 451 8.14 -9.59 -34.37
N LEU A 452 9.11 -9.15 -35.19
CA LEU A 452 10.37 -8.58 -34.70
C LEU A 452 10.27 -7.08 -34.36
N THR A 453 9.43 -6.32 -35.06
CA THR A 453 9.30 -4.86 -34.87
C THR A 453 8.96 -4.45 -33.43
N PRO A 454 7.99 -5.07 -32.72
CA PRO A 454 7.63 -4.66 -31.36
C PRO A 454 8.81 -4.82 -30.38
N LEU A 455 9.62 -5.87 -30.55
CA LEU A 455 10.81 -6.12 -29.74
C LEU A 455 11.87 -5.03 -29.97
N LEU A 456 12.08 -4.62 -31.22
CA LEU A 456 12.96 -3.51 -31.57
C LEU A 456 12.46 -2.16 -31.04
N VAL A 457 11.15 -1.91 -31.04
CA VAL A 457 10.57 -0.70 -30.43
C VAL A 457 10.94 -0.61 -28.95
N GLY A 458 10.77 -1.71 -28.20
CA GLY A 458 11.15 -1.72 -26.78
C GLY A 458 12.65 -1.58 -26.56
N LEU A 459 13.48 -2.19 -27.40
CA LEU A 459 14.93 -2.04 -27.31
C LEU A 459 15.36 -0.59 -27.60
N ALA A 460 14.75 0.05 -28.60
CA ALA A 460 14.97 1.46 -28.92
C ALA A 460 14.56 2.40 -27.77
N GLU A 461 13.47 2.10 -27.05
CA GLU A 461 13.04 2.86 -25.86
C GLU A 461 14.05 2.78 -24.69
N LEU A 462 14.87 1.73 -24.64
CA LEU A 462 15.90 1.56 -23.61
C LEU A 462 17.20 2.31 -23.93
N VAL A 463 17.52 2.53 -25.22
CA VAL A 463 18.80 3.13 -25.66
C VAL A 463 19.15 4.44 -24.93
N PRO A 464 18.26 5.43 -24.76
CA PRO A 464 18.60 6.67 -24.06
C PRO A 464 19.05 6.44 -22.61
N TRP A 465 18.50 5.43 -21.93
CA TRP A 465 18.87 5.07 -20.56
C TRP A 465 20.19 4.32 -20.51
N LEU A 466 20.46 3.46 -21.50
CA LEU A 466 21.75 2.78 -21.64
C LEU A 466 22.88 3.79 -21.89
N GLN A 467 22.65 4.77 -22.77
CA GLN A 467 23.63 5.82 -23.03
C GLN A 467 23.92 6.69 -21.80
N GLN A 468 22.88 6.95 -20.98
CA GLN A 468 23.02 7.78 -19.79
C GLN A 468 23.69 7.04 -18.62
N TRP A 469 23.33 5.77 -18.38
CA TRP A 469 23.68 5.07 -17.14
C TRP A 469 24.59 3.86 -17.33
N HIS A 470 24.76 3.36 -18.56
CA HIS A 470 25.47 2.12 -18.86
C HIS A 470 26.41 2.26 -20.08
N ASN A 471 27.02 3.44 -20.28
CA ASN A 471 27.91 3.71 -21.43
C ASN A 471 29.38 3.90 -21.08
N GLU A 472 29.76 3.63 -19.83
CA GLU A 472 31.15 3.42 -19.47
C GLU A 472 31.68 2.15 -20.16
N MET A 473 33.02 2.02 -20.22
CA MET A 473 33.63 0.83 -20.80
C MET A 473 33.29 -0.38 -19.94
N ASP A 474 32.51 -1.32 -20.48
CA ASP A 474 32.14 -2.52 -19.77
C ASP A 474 33.38 -3.42 -19.57
N PRO A 475 33.70 -3.83 -18.33
CA PRO A 475 34.91 -4.59 -18.04
C PRO A 475 34.89 -6.02 -18.57
N VAL A 476 33.71 -6.58 -18.87
CA VAL A 476 33.54 -7.94 -19.38
C VAL A 476 33.68 -7.94 -20.91
N TRP A 477 33.03 -6.99 -21.58
CA TRP A 477 32.96 -6.96 -23.05
C TRP A 477 33.98 -6.04 -23.70
N GLY A 478 34.55 -5.09 -22.95
CA GLY A 478 35.46 -4.08 -23.51
C GLY A 478 34.76 -3.09 -24.45
N GLU A 479 33.45 -2.91 -24.29
CA GLU A 479 32.62 -2.05 -25.13
C GLU A 479 31.79 -1.07 -24.29
N ARG A 480 31.39 0.05 -24.90
CA ARG A 480 30.44 0.99 -24.31
C ARG A 480 29.03 0.52 -24.65
N MET A 481 28.33 -0.06 -23.69
CA MET A 481 27.10 -0.81 -23.98
C MET A 481 25.96 0.06 -24.54
N GLY A 482 25.86 1.33 -24.14
CA GLY A 482 24.92 2.27 -24.75
C GLY A 482 25.18 2.53 -26.24
N ASP A 483 26.44 2.68 -26.63
CA ASP A 483 26.86 2.86 -28.01
C ASP A 483 26.66 1.57 -28.82
N PHE A 484 26.99 0.42 -28.24
CA PHE A 484 26.74 -0.91 -28.82
C PHE A 484 25.26 -1.11 -29.14
N PHE A 485 24.37 -0.95 -28.14
CA PHE A 485 22.94 -1.17 -28.34
C PHE A 485 22.31 -0.15 -29.28
N ARG A 486 22.80 1.09 -29.32
CA ARG A 486 22.38 2.07 -30.34
C ARG A 486 22.69 1.57 -31.76
N ALA A 487 23.92 1.12 -31.99
CA ALA A 487 24.35 0.60 -33.30
C ALA A 487 23.63 -0.71 -33.67
N TYR A 488 23.38 -1.57 -32.68
CA TYR A 488 22.60 -2.79 -32.85
C TYR A 488 21.17 -2.48 -33.31
N VAL A 489 20.47 -1.56 -32.63
CA VAL A 489 19.12 -1.12 -33.03
C VAL A 489 19.13 -0.58 -34.45
N ASP A 490 20.10 0.25 -34.83
CA ASP A 490 20.19 0.79 -36.20
C ASP A 490 20.37 -0.31 -37.25
N THR A 491 21.25 -1.27 -36.98
CA THR A 491 21.55 -2.39 -37.88
C THR A 491 20.31 -3.27 -38.08
N GLU A 492 19.64 -3.66 -36.99
CA GLU A 492 18.44 -4.49 -37.03
C GLU A 492 17.25 -3.76 -37.68
N THR A 493 17.10 -2.47 -37.41
CA THR A 493 16.07 -1.63 -38.05
C THR A 493 16.26 -1.57 -39.56
N GLN A 494 17.51 -1.37 -40.02
CA GLN A 494 17.84 -1.37 -41.44
C GLN A 494 17.63 -2.74 -42.09
N ALA A 495 17.97 -3.84 -41.39
CA ALA A 495 17.78 -5.21 -41.89
C ALA A 495 16.29 -5.54 -42.13
N LEU A 496 15.38 -4.94 -41.36
CA LEU A 496 13.93 -5.05 -41.55
C LEU A 496 13.34 -4.05 -42.56
N GLY A 497 14.17 -3.19 -43.17
CA GLY A 497 13.71 -2.15 -44.09
C GLY A 497 12.90 -1.03 -43.42
N LEU A 498 13.12 -0.82 -42.13
CA LEU A 498 12.45 0.20 -41.32
C LEU A 498 13.35 1.42 -41.09
N THR A 499 12.77 2.50 -40.58
CA THR A 499 13.48 3.66 -40.05
C THR A 499 13.25 3.81 -38.54
N ARG A 500 14.10 4.60 -37.86
CA ARG A 500 13.83 4.97 -36.45
C ARG A 500 12.47 5.66 -36.28
N ASP A 501 12.07 6.45 -37.28
CA ASP A 501 10.77 7.12 -37.30
C ASP A 501 9.61 6.12 -37.34
N ASP A 502 9.79 4.98 -38.03
CA ASP A 502 8.80 3.91 -38.04
C ASP A 502 8.67 3.27 -36.65
N LEU A 503 9.80 3.02 -35.95
CA LEU A 503 9.77 2.53 -34.57
C LEU A 503 9.05 3.52 -33.63
N HIS A 504 9.32 4.83 -33.76
CA HIS A 504 8.67 5.86 -32.94
C HIS A 504 7.17 6.05 -33.22
N ARG A 505 6.70 5.64 -34.41
CA ARG A 505 5.29 5.73 -34.83
C ARG A 505 4.55 4.39 -34.70
N TRP A 506 5.27 3.31 -34.42
CA TRP A 506 4.70 1.98 -34.31
C TRP A 506 3.62 1.91 -33.23
N THR A 507 2.55 1.19 -33.53
CA THR A 507 1.46 0.89 -32.60
C THR A 507 1.00 -0.56 -32.78
N PRO A 508 0.69 -1.28 -31.68
CA PRO A 508 0.08 -2.60 -31.74
C PRO A 508 -1.33 -2.55 -32.31
#